data_AF-A0A1J3EZY9-F1
#
_entry.id   AF-A0A1J3EZY9-F1
#
_cell.length_a   1.000
_cell.length_b   1.000
_cell.length_c   1.000
_cell.angle_alpha   90.00
_cell.angle_beta   90.00
_cell.angle_gamma   90.00
#
_symmetry.space_group_name_H-M   'P 1'
#
loop_
_entity.id
_entity.type
_entity.pdbx_description
1 polymer ?
#
loop_
_entity_poly.entity_id
_entity_poly.type
_entity_poly.pdbx_seq_one_letter_code
_entity_poly.pdbx_strand_id
1 'polypeptide(L)'
;HVQVLKIWHVLPPSDVSRAEECLEKHYKRYTKVKIERCRYICSQGNLVVPMKWPVKFSSKKDIISDVSRSFALLSVVEENEAPKP
;
A
#
# COMPACT_ATOMS: atom_id res chain seq x y z
N HIS A 1 7.05 -5.18 -36.61
CA HIS A 1 6.72 -4.64 -35.28
C HIS A 1 5.37 -5.25 -34.87
N VAL A 2 5.31 -6.04 -33.80
CA VAL A 2 4.07 -6.73 -33.37
C VAL A 2 3.63 -6.14 -32.05
N GLN A 3 2.41 -5.62 -31.99
CA GLN A 3 1.78 -5.20 -30.74
C GLN A 3 0.82 -6.30 -30.31
N VAL A 4 1.03 -6.83 -29.10
CA VAL A 4 0.19 -7.88 -28.53
C VAL A 4 -0.79 -7.22 -27.57
N LEU A 5 -2.08 -7.21 -27.94
CA LEU A 5 -3.15 -6.77 -27.06
C LEU A 5 -3.70 -7.97 -26.28
N LYS A 6 -3.52 -7.98 -24.96
CA LYS A 6 -4.07 -9.02 -24.07
C LYS A 6 -5.40 -8.56 -23.50
N ILE A 7 -6.49 -9.15 -23.98
CA ILE A 7 -7.83 -8.95 -23.44
C ILE A 7 -8.06 -10.00 -22.34
N TRP A 8 -8.27 -9.55 -21.10
CA TRP A 8 -8.45 -10.45 -19.95
C TRP A 8 -9.89 -10.93 -19.79
N HIS A 9 -10.87 -10.05 -20.03
CA HIS A 9 -12.29 -10.37 -19.93
C HIS A 9 -13.13 -9.41 -20.77
N VAL A 10 -14.15 -9.94 -21.46
CA VAL A 10 -15.11 -9.14 -22.23
C VAL A 10 -16.44 -9.20 -21.51
N LEU A 11 -16.96 -8.03 -21.12
CA LEU A 11 -18.25 -7.92 -20.46
C LEU A 11 -19.36 -7.71 -21.49
N PRO A 12 -20.57 -8.26 -21.27
CA PRO A 12 -21.71 -7.96 -22.12
C PRO A 12 -22.10 -6.48 -21.97
N PRO A 13 -22.69 -5.85 -23.00
CA PRO A 13 -23.05 -4.43 -22.96
C PRO A 13 -23.93 -4.04 -21.77
N SER A 14 -24.81 -4.95 -21.34
CA SER A 14 -25.71 -4.76 -20.19
C SER A 14 -24.98 -4.57 -18.86
N ASP A 15 -23.75 -5.08 -18.73
CA ASP A 15 -22.98 -5.03 -17.48
C ASP A 15 -22.00 -3.86 -17.42
N VAL A 16 -21.81 -3.12 -18.52
CA VAL A 16 -20.80 -2.05 -18.63
C VAL A 16 -21.05 -0.95 -17.60
N SER A 17 -22.28 -0.46 -17.48
CA SER A 17 -22.61 0.63 -16.54
C SER A 17 -22.38 0.21 -15.08
N ARG A 18 -22.70 -1.04 -14.72
CA ARG A 18 -22.44 -1.58 -13.38
C ARG A 18 -20.95 -1.72 -13.09
N ALA A 19 -20.18 -2.15 -14.09
CA ALA A 19 -18.73 -2.24 -13.97
C ALA A 19 -18.10 -0.85 -13.79
N GLU A 20 -18.57 0.15 -14.55
CA GLU A 20 -18.13 1.54 -14.42
C GLU A 20 -18.43 2.12 -13.03
N GLU A 21 -19.64 1.91 -12.50
CA GLU A 21 -19.98 2.37 -11.16
C GLU A 21 -19.10 1.73 -10.08
N CYS A 22 -18.84 0.41 -10.21
CA CYS A 22 -17.95 -0.31 -9.31
C CYS A 22 -16.53 0.27 -9.39
N LEU A 23 -16.04 0.53 -10.60
CA LEU A 23 -14.74 1.15 -10.83
C LEU A 23 -14.69 2.52 -10.15
N GLU A 24 -15.65 3.39 -10.41
CA GLU A 24 -15.67 4.74 -9.87
C GLU A 24 -15.70 4.73 -8.34
N LYS A 25 -16.51 3.85 -7.73
CA LYS A 25 -16.56 3.68 -6.26
C LYS A 25 -15.22 3.24 -5.68
N HIS A 26 -14.50 2.34 -6.35
CA HIS A 26 -13.20 1.87 -5.90
C HIS A 26 -12.10 2.91 -6.10
N TYR A 27 -12.06 3.54 -7.28
CA TYR A 27 -10.98 4.42 -7.71
C TYR A 27 -11.11 5.85 -7.17
N LYS A 28 -12.32 6.35 -6.85
CA LYS A 28 -12.52 7.63 -6.14
C LYS A 28 -11.74 7.74 -4.83
N ARG A 29 -11.44 6.61 -4.18
CA ARG A 29 -10.67 6.57 -2.92
C ARG A 29 -9.17 6.82 -3.13
N TYR A 30 -8.69 6.83 -4.37
CA TYR A 30 -7.30 7.13 -4.71
C TYR A 30 -7.18 8.60 -5.09
N THR A 31 -6.84 9.41 -4.09
CA THR A 31 -6.50 10.82 -4.33
C THR A 31 -5.17 10.91 -5.10
N LYS A 32 -4.95 12.06 -5.77
CA LYS A 32 -3.68 12.37 -6.43
C LYS A 32 -2.48 12.14 -5.51
N VAL A 33 -2.59 12.54 -4.24
CA VAL A 33 -1.58 12.32 -3.21
C VAL A 33 -1.27 10.83 -3.01
N LYS A 34 -2.30 9.96 -2.96
CA LYS A 34 -2.10 8.51 -2.80
C LYS A 34 -1.40 7.90 -4.04
N ILE A 35 -1.75 8.37 -5.23
CA ILE A 35 -1.13 7.92 -6.48
C ILE A 35 0.35 8.37 -6.56
N GLU A 36 0.63 9.61 -6.21
CA GLU A 36 2.00 10.15 -6.18
C GLU A 36 2.89 9.41 -5.20
N ARG A 37 2.36 9.00 -4.03
CA ARG A 37 3.09 8.15 -3.07
C ARG A 37 3.55 6.82 -3.66
N CYS A 38 2.79 6.20 -4.55
CA CYS A 38 3.17 4.94 -5.19
C CYS A 38 4.37 5.09 -6.15
N ARG A 39 4.65 6.30 -6.63
CA ARG A 39 5.79 6.57 -7.52
C ARG A 39 7.07 6.88 -6.76
N TYR A 40 6.98 7.10 -5.46
CA TYR A 40 8.13 7.46 -4.66
C TYR A 40 9.01 6.23 -4.37
N ILE A 41 10.31 6.36 -4.63
CA ILE A 41 11.32 5.36 -4.29
C ILE A 41 12.09 5.87 -3.07
N CYS A 42 12.12 5.06 -2.00
CA CYS A 42 12.92 5.34 -0.81
C CYS A 42 14.24 4.59 -0.89
N SER A 43 15.35 5.29 -0.80
CA SER A 43 16.69 4.70 -0.82
C SER A 43 17.49 5.10 0.43
N GLN A 44 18.14 4.12 1.05
CA GLN A 44 19.11 4.32 2.11
C GLN A 44 20.49 3.92 1.58
N GLY A 45 21.29 4.92 1.17
CA GLY A 45 22.50 4.67 0.40
C GLY A 45 22.17 4.02 -0.96
N ASN A 46 22.71 2.83 -1.20
CA ASN A 46 22.46 2.02 -2.41
C ASN A 46 21.31 1.02 -2.27
N LEU A 47 20.63 0.97 -1.12
CA LEU A 47 19.54 0.02 -0.86
C LEU A 47 18.18 0.69 -1.05
N VAL A 48 17.32 0.11 -1.88
CA VAL A 48 15.88 0.49 -1.94
C VAL A 48 15.16 -0.14 -0.76
N VAL A 49 14.55 0.70 0.08
CA VAL A 49 13.85 0.27 1.30
C VAL A 49 12.34 0.52 1.17
N PRO A 50 11.50 -0.25 1.89
CA PRO A 50 10.07 0.03 1.95
C PRO A 50 9.80 1.45 2.46
N MET A 51 8.91 2.16 1.79
CA MET A 51 8.57 3.53 2.15
C MET A 51 7.83 3.59 3.49
N LYS A 52 8.35 4.39 4.44
CA LYS A 52 7.76 4.60 5.77
C LYS A 52 6.90 5.87 5.75
N TRP A 53 5.60 5.74 5.47
CA TRP A 53 4.70 6.88 5.60
C TRP A 53 4.36 7.10 7.08
N PRO A 54 4.45 8.35 7.60
CA PRO A 54 3.97 8.63 8.94
C PRO A 54 2.49 8.27 9.00
N VAL A 55 2.13 7.39 9.93
CA VAL A 55 0.73 7.08 10.23
C VAL A 55 0.15 8.31 10.89
N LYS A 56 -0.30 9.28 10.09
CA LYS A 56 -1.20 10.31 10.60
C LYS A 56 -2.40 9.54 11.10
N PHE A 57 -2.65 9.58 12.41
CA PHE A 57 -3.77 8.93 13.09
C PHE A 57 -5.04 9.12 12.25
N SER A 58 -5.40 8.11 11.45
CA SER A 58 -6.68 8.13 10.75
C SER A 58 -7.73 7.94 11.83
N SER A 59 -8.56 8.95 12.00
CA SER A 59 -9.66 8.87 12.94
C SER A 59 -10.61 7.77 12.46
N LYS A 60 -10.75 6.76 13.32
CA LYS A 60 -11.76 5.69 13.35
C LYS A 60 -11.54 4.50 12.41
N LYS A 61 -11.11 3.39 13.03
CA LYS A 61 -11.33 1.98 12.67
C LYS A 61 -10.74 1.48 11.34
N ASP A 62 -9.48 1.80 11.05
CA ASP A 62 -8.72 1.05 10.04
C ASP A 62 -8.03 -0.14 10.71
N ILE A 63 -8.54 -1.35 10.44
CA ILE A 63 -7.97 -2.66 10.84
C ILE A 63 -6.47 -2.76 10.51
N ILE A 64 -6.02 -2.02 9.49
CA ILE A 64 -4.61 -1.93 9.04
C ILE A 64 -3.72 -1.29 10.12
N SER A 65 -4.23 -0.33 10.89
CA SER A 65 -3.49 0.29 12.00
C SER A 65 -3.23 -0.69 13.15
N ASP A 66 -4.16 -1.61 13.38
CA ASP A 66 -4.04 -2.63 14.42
C ASP A 66 -2.96 -3.65 14.06
N VAL A 67 -2.92 -4.10 12.80
CA VAL A 67 -1.89 -5.06 12.34
C VAL A 67 -0.50 -4.42 12.40
N SER A 68 -0.35 -3.17 11.94
CA SER A 68 0.93 -2.46 11.98
C SER A 68 1.42 -2.24 13.41
N ARG A 69 0.50 -1.94 14.35
CA ARG A 69 0.79 -1.83 15.77
C ARG A 69 1.23 -3.18 16.36
N SER A 70 0.53 -4.28 16.05
CA SER A 70 0.88 -5.61 16.53
C SER A 70 2.30 -6.01 16.11
N PHE A 71 2.71 -5.73 14.87
CA PHE A 71 4.08 -5.98 14.43
C PHE A 71 5.12 -5.11 15.13
N ALA A 72 4.80 -3.84 15.40
CA ALA A 72 5.71 -2.94 16.13
C ALA A 72 5.93 -3.39 17.59
N LEU A 73 4.92 -4.02 18.22
CA LEU A 73 5.03 -4.56 19.59
C LEU A 73 5.80 -5.88 19.67
N LEU A 74 6.01 -6.57 18.55
CA LEU A 74 6.78 -7.82 18.49
C LEU A 74 8.30 -7.59 18.37
N SER A 75 8.79 -6.35 18.54
CA SER A 75 10.22 -6.08 18.53
C SER A 75 10.91 -6.94 19.61
N VAL A 76 11.74 -7.89 19.17
CA VAL A 76 12.60 -8.69 20.04
C VAL A 76 13.55 -7.73 20.73
N VAL A 77 13.50 -7.71 22.07
CA VAL A 77 14.53 -7.04 22.88
C VAL A 77 15.83 -7.78 22.61
N GLU A 78 16.73 -7.20 21.83
CA GLU A 78 18.14 -7.61 21.86
C GLU A 78 18.69 -7.20 23.22
N GLU A 79 18.67 -8.13 24.17
CA GLU A 79 19.47 -8.03 25.39
C GLU A 79 20.95 -8.09 24.99
N ASN A 80 21.51 -6.93 24.68
CA ASN A 80 22.96 -6.76 24.70
C ASN A 80 23.39 -6.66 26.15
N GLU A 81 23.69 -7.81 26.75
CA GLU A 81 24.38 -7.88 28.04
C GLU A 81 25.80 -7.32 27.85
N ALA A 82 26.05 -6.12 28.37
CA ALA A 82 27.37 -5.51 28.36
C ALA A 82 28.32 -6.29 29.29
N PRO A 83 29.58 -6.56 28.89
CA PRO A 83 30.54 -7.20 29.78
C PRO A 83 30.88 -6.24 30.92
N LYS A 84 30.67 -6.70 32.17
CA LYS A 84 31.06 -5.99 33.39
C LYS A 84 32.60 -5.90 33.51
N PRO A 85 33.10 -4.89 34.23
CA PRO A 85 34.50 -4.43 34.19
C PRO A 85 35.52 -5.43 34.76
#